data_AF-C7XB83-F1
#
_entry.id   AF-C7XB83-F1
#
_cell.length_a   1.000
_cell.length_b   1.000
_cell.length_c   1.000
_cell.angle_alpha   90.00
_cell.angle_beta   90.00
_cell.angle_gamma   90.00
#
_symmetry.space_group_name_H-M   'P 1'
#
loop_
_entity.id
_entity.type
_entity.pdbx_description
1 polymer ?
#
loop_
_entity_poly.entity_id
_entity_poly.type
_entity_poly.pdbx_seq_one_letter_code
_entity_poly.pdbx_strand_id
1 'polypeptide(L)'
;MAIINDKFKRARLDQSPYLFHFINGRDHSPCDTLQKILEEKQLISDKGYICFSASPITAIKRFFEVKTKSTGQPMYLPWGLGFSRDILVRDFGARNVIYTDGNEDIPEHLKWRTDILNVDSYDFEYLREWRIKGKTFNFSNFPQGEIIVIAPDINSLNHLVVKFDMKFTPYVNYYTGDIEEDWSEEFVREWKGISVDKLGVDNLLDDFAVSGATISQEIGEDMVKKLISETPWNLLTKK
;
A
#
# COMPACT_ATOMS: atom_id res chain seq x y z
N MET A 1 14.58 -22.03 21.94
CA MET A 1 14.58 -21.08 20.80
C MET A 1 13.85 -21.78 19.65
N ALA A 2 12.58 -21.48 19.43
CA ALA A 2 11.80 -22.14 18.39
C ALA A 2 12.20 -21.55 17.02
N ILE A 3 12.72 -22.39 16.13
CA ILE A 3 12.89 -22.05 14.72
C ILE A 3 11.47 -21.80 14.19
N ILE A 4 11.15 -20.55 13.89
CA ILE A 4 9.82 -20.17 13.38
C ILE A 4 9.66 -20.83 12.01
N ASN A 5 8.78 -21.82 11.94
CA ASN A 5 8.42 -22.51 10.71
C ASN A 5 7.38 -21.68 9.96
N ASP A 6 7.64 -21.34 8.70
CA ASP A 6 6.73 -20.57 7.83
C ASP A 6 5.32 -21.17 7.74
N LYS A 7 5.18 -22.48 7.98
CA LYS A 7 3.87 -23.15 8.08
C LYS A 7 3.00 -22.57 9.21
N PHE A 8 3.58 -22.23 10.37
CA PHE A 8 2.82 -21.62 11.47
C PHE A 8 2.42 -20.19 11.18
N LYS A 9 3.29 -19.41 10.50
CA LYS A 9 2.97 -18.05 10.07
C LYS A 9 1.75 -18.06 9.14
N ARG A 10 1.75 -18.95 8.15
CA ARG A 10 0.65 -19.07 7.16
C ARG A 10 -0.65 -19.63 7.72
N ALA A 11 -0.60 -20.37 8.83
CA ALA A 11 -1.80 -20.86 9.51
C ALA A 11 -2.53 -19.76 10.32
N ARG A 12 -1.84 -18.65 10.64
CA ARG A 12 -2.39 -17.53 11.40
C ARG A 12 -2.93 -16.47 10.45
N LEU A 13 -4.16 -16.67 9.98
CA LEU A 13 -4.86 -15.76 9.06
C LEU A 13 -5.10 -14.36 9.66
N ASP A 14 -4.98 -14.21 10.98
CA ASP A 14 -5.07 -12.93 11.67
C ASP A 14 -3.76 -12.13 11.61
N GLN A 15 -2.69 -12.66 11.03
CA GLN A 15 -1.42 -11.94 10.84
C GLN A 15 -1.20 -11.62 9.37
N SER A 16 -0.90 -10.35 9.09
CA SER A 16 -0.46 -9.92 7.77
C SER A 16 1.06 -10.07 7.61
N PRO A 17 1.57 -10.49 6.44
CA PRO A 17 2.98 -10.32 6.08
C PRO A 17 3.34 -8.85 5.81
N TYR A 18 2.37 -7.94 5.79
CA TYR A 18 2.57 -6.51 5.57
C TYR A 18 2.24 -5.68 6.82
N LEU A 19 2.80 -4.48 6.89
CA LEU A 19 2.29 -3.39 7.72
C LEU A 19 1.74 -2.31 6.78
N PHE A 20 0.49 -1.91 7.01
CA PHE A 20 -0.24 -1.02 6.13
C PHE A 20 -0.26 0.42 6.63
N HIS A 21 -0.03 1.36 5.74
CA HIS A 21 -0.27 2.78 5.96
C HIS A 21 -1.39 3.24 5.02
N PHE A 22 -2.49 3.75 5.58
CA PHE A 22 -3.64 4.20 4.81
C PHE A 22 -3.78 5.72 4.85
N ILE A 23 -4.31 6.29 3.76
CA ILE A 23 -4.67 7.69 3.69
C ILE A 23 -5.79 8.00 4.68
N ASN A 24 -5.69 9.16 5.34
CA ASN A 24 -6.64 9.60 6.34
C ASN A 24 -8.05 9.77 5.74
N GLY A 25 -9.07 9.36 6.48
CA GLY A 25 -10.49 9.52 6.14
C GLY A 25 -10.96 10.94 5.82
N ARG A 26 -10.20 11.95 6.23
CA ARG A 26 -10.47 13.38 6.00
C ARG A 26 -9.80 13.93 4.74
N ASP A 27 -8.97 13.15 4.06
CA ASP A 27 -8.34 13.58 2.82
C ASP A 27 -9.38 13.71 1.70
N HIS A 28 -9.33 14.82 0.95
CA HIS A 28 -10.28 15.12 -0.12
C HIS A 28 -9.79 14.71 -1.51
N SER A 29 -8.50 14.38 -1.65
CA SER A 29 -7.81 14.02 -2.89
C SER A 29 -6.87 12.83 -2.64
N PRO A 30 -7.39 11.68 -2.15
CA PRO A 30 -6.55 10.58 -1.66
C PRO A 30 -5.70 9.92 -2.75
N CYS A 31 -6.17 9.95 -4.01
CA CYS A 31 -5.40 9.47 -5.15
C CYS A 31 -4.15 10.33 -5.36
N ASP A 32 -4.31 11.65 -5.44
CA ASP A 32 -3.21 12.61 -5.60
C ASP A 32 -2.25 12.55 -4.42
N THR A 33 -2.77 12.42 -3.19
CA THR A 33 -1.95 12.26 -1.99
C THR A 33 -1.10 10.99 -2.08
N LEU A 34 -1.68 9.85 -2.47
CA LEU A 34 -0.93 8.59 -2.59
C LEU A 34 0.07 8.63 -3.76
N GLN A 35 -0.30 9.24 -4.88
CA GLN A 35 0.61 9.46 -6.02
C GLN A 35 1.83 10.26 -5.57
N LYS A 36 1.63 11.37 -4.85
CA LYS A 36 2.72 12.18 -4.31
C LYS A 36 3.62 11.38 -3.36
N ILE A 37 3.04 10.54 -2.50
CA ILE A 37 3.79 9.65 -1.61
C ILE A 37 4.67 8.68 -2.41
N LEU A 38 4.16 8.11 -3.51
CA LEU A 38 4.90 7.20 -4.39
C LEU A 38 6.04 7.92 -5.13
N GLU A 39 5.79 9.12 -5.65
CA GLU A 39 6.77 9.95 -6.36
C GLU A 39 7.91 10.41 -5.43
N GLU A 40 7.56 10.94 -4.26
CA GLU A 40 8.53 11.43 -3.28
C GLU A 40 9.16 10.30 -2.43
N LYS A 41 8.61 9.09 -2.51
CA LYS A 41 8.99 7.91 -1.74
C LYS A 41 9.10 8.18 -0.23
N GLN A 42 8.13 8.92 0.32
CA GLN A 42 8.13 9.30 1.73
C GLN A 42 6.74 9.36 2.36
N LEU A 43 6.67 8.96 3.63
CA LEU A 43 5.52 9.21 4.51
C LEU A 43 5.88 10.31 5.52
N ILE A 44 4.91 11.18 5.82
CA ILE A 44 5.10 12.32 6.73
C ILE A 44 4.03 12.31 7.82
N SER A 45 4.43 12.60 9.06
CA SER A 45 3.53 12.79 10.19
C SER A 45 3.97 13.95 11.08
N ASP A 46 2.98 14.67 11.60
CA ASP A 46 3.12 15.71 12.62
C ASP A 46 3.33 15.14 14.03
N LYS A 47 2.97 13.86 14.27
CA LYS A 47 3.05 13.20 15.59
C LYS A 47 4.46 12.84 16.05
N GLY A 48 5.45 12.93 15.17
CA GLY A 48 6.84 12.50 15.45
C GLY A 48 7.07 11.00 15.31
N TYR A 49 6.12 10.27 14.72
CA TYR A 49 6.23 8.87 14.33
C TYR A 49 5.29 8.58 13.15
N ILE A 50 5.61 7.55 12.37
CA ILE A 50 4.75 7.06 11.28
C ILE A 50 3.99 5.83 11.75
N CYS A 51 2.66 5.86 11.62
CA CYS A 51 1.77 4.77 12.04
C CYS A 51 1.56 3.77 10.91
N PHE A 52 1.49 2.50 11.26
CA PHE A 52 1.10 1.40 10.39
C PHE A 52 0.14 0.47 11.13
N SER A 53 -0.67 -0.28 10.40
CA SER A 53 -1.55 -1.31 10.93
C SER A 53 -1.03 -2.69 10.53
N ALA A 54 -0.98 -3.62 11.49
CA ALA A 54 -0.75 -5.04 11.21
C ALA A 54 -2.06 -5.83 11.02
N SER A 55 -3.21 -5.15 11.02
CA SER A 55 -4.50 -5.79 10.81
C SER A 55 -4.60 -6.25 9.34
N PRO A 56 -4.95 -7.51 9.08
CA PRO A 56 -5.06 -8.03 7.72
C PRO A 56 -5.98 -7.16 6.86
N ILE A 57 -5.55 -6.80 5.65
CA ILE A 57 -6.35 -5.95 4.75
C ILE A 57 -7.69 -6.62 4.41
N THR A 58 -7.70 -7.95 4.30
CA THR A 58 -8.93 -8.73 4.05
C THR A 58 -9.94 -8.62 5.21
N ALA A 59 -9.49 -8.35 6.44
CA ALA A 59 -10.34 -8.22 7.62
C ALA A 59 -10.84 -6.78 7.85
N ILE A 60 -10.11 -5.77 7.37
CA ILE A 60 -10.42 -4.35 7.62
C ILE A 60 -11.19 -3.68 6.48
N LYS A 61 -11.64 -4.41 5.44
CA LYS A 61 -12.43 -3.86 4.32
C LYS A 61 -13.60 -2.98 4.79
N ARG A 62 -14.31 -3.41 5.85
CA ARG A 62 -15.44 -2.65 6.41
C ARG A 62 -15.02 -1.35 7.10
N PHE A 63 -13.77 -1.20 7.51
CA PHE A 63 -13.30 0.03 8.18
C PHE A 63 -13.32 1.24 7.24
N PHE A 64 -13.20 1.00 5.93
CA PHE A 64 -13.30 2.05 4.91
C PHE A 64 -14.73 2.57 4.74
N GLU A 65 -15.74 1.89 5.31
CA GLU A 65 -17.16 2.25 5.23
C GLU A 65 -17.71 2.80 6.56
N VAL A 66 -17.10 2.40 7.68
CA VAL A 66 -17.55 2.74 9.02
C VAL A 66 -17.19 4.19 9.36
N LYS A 67 -18.21 5.05 9.38
CA LYS A 67 -18.07 6.47 9.73
C LYS A 67 -17.86 6.67 11.22
N THR A 68 -16.88 7.49 11.57
CA THR A 68 -16.67 7.92 12.95
C THR A 68 -17.70 8.98 13.35
N LYS A 69 -18.15 8.97 14.61
CA LYS A 69 -19.13 9.94 15.13
C LYS A 69 -18.62 11.38 15.08
N SER A 70 -17.31 11.59 15.22
CA SER A 70 -16.71 12.92 15.33
C SER A 70 -16.55 13.62 13.98
N THR A 71 -16.32 12.87 12.89
CA THR A 71 -16.07 13.45 11.57
C THR A 71 -17.19 13.19 10.57
N GLY A 72 -18.05 12.20 10.82
CA GLY A 72 -19.01 11.70 9.83
C GLY A 72 -18.34 11.01 8.62
N GLN A 73 -17.03 10.78 8.69
CA GLN A 73 -16.22 10.12 7.66
C GLN A 73 -15.58 8.84 8.24
N PRO A 74 -15.20 7.88 7.39
CA PRO A 74 -14.34 6.76 7.79
C PRO A 74 -13.05 7.24 8.45
N MET A 75 -12.36 6.37 9.18
CA MET A 75 -11.07 6.71 9.77
C MET A 75 -9.96 6.75 8.71
N TYR A 76 -10.02 5.80 7.78
CA TYR A 76 -9.08 5.62 6.70
C TYR A 76 -9.86 5.45 5.40
N LEU A 77 -9.26 5.87 4.30
CA LEU A 77 -9.77 5.62 2.95
C LEU A 77 -9.08 4.37 2.38
N PRO A 78 -9.67 3.70 1.37
CA PRO A 78 -9.11 2.49 0.74
C PRO A 78 -7.93 2.80 -0.20
N TRP A 79 -7.05 3.71 0.22
CA TRP A 79 -5.85 4.15 -0.47
C TRP A 79 -4.69 4.00 0.51
N GLY A 80 -3.62 3.33 0.11
CA GLY A 80 -2.50 3.12 1.01
C GLY A 80 -1.35 2.31 0.43
N LEU A 81 -0.40 2.02 1.31
CA LEU A 81 0.77 1.20 1.02
C LEU A 81 0.88 0.07 2.05
N GLY A 82 1.12 -1.15 1.58
CA GLY A 82 1.57 -2.27 2.41
C GLY A 82 3.06 -2.46 2.25
N PHE A 83 3.81 -2.45 3.35
CA PHE A 83 5.24 -2.71 3.36
C PHE A 83 5.52 -4.06 3.97
N SER A 84 6.46 -4.82 3.41
CA SER A 84 6.92 -6.08 4.00
C SER A 84 7.27 -5.90 5.47
N ARG A 85 6.52 -6.59 6.35
CA ARG A 85 6.63 -6.45 7.80
C ARG A 85 8.03 -6.79 8.28
N ASP A 86 8.58 -7.91 7.79
CA ASP A 86 9.86 -8.42 8.28
C ASP A 86 11.00 -7.44 7.92
N ILE A 87 10.94 -6.78 6.75
CA ILE A 87 11.89 -5.73 6.35
C ILE A 87 11.72 -4.47 7.21
N LEU A 88 10.48 -3.99 7.40
CA LEU A 88 10.22 -2.82 8.24
C LEU A 88 10.73 -2.99 9.67
N VAL A 89 10.59 -4.18 10.24
CA VAL A 89 11.03 -4.48 11.61
C VAL A 89 12.55 -4.60 11.72
N ARG A 90 13.16 -5.34 10.79
CA ARG A 90 14.58 -5.67 10.80
C ARG A 90 15.45 -4.48 10.39
N ASP A 91 15.06 -3.79 9.33
CA ASP A 91 15.91 -2.83 8.64
C ASP A 91 15.51 -1.37 8.93
N PHE A 92 14.24 -1.11 9.30
CA PHE A 92 13.72 0.24 9.54
C PHE A 92 13.20 0.49 10.97
N GLY A 93 13.37 -0.49 11.87
CA GLY A 93 13.09 -0.31 13.29
C GLY A 93 11.62 -0.16 13.67
N ALA A 94 10.69 -0.62 12.83
CA ALA A 94 9.27 -0.63 13.17
C ALA A 94 9.00 -1.45 14.45
N ARG A 95 8.19 -0.92 15.36
CA ARG A 95 7.82 -1.58 16.62
C ARG A 95 6.33 -1.44 16.89
N ASN A 96 5.75 -2.44 17.56
CA ASN A 96 4.38 -2.38 18.02
C ASN A 96 4.19 -1.28 19.08
N VAL A 97 2.99 -0.70 19.08
CA VAL A 97 2.55 0.21 20.13
C VAL A 97 2.38 -0.54 21.46
N ILE A 98 2.68 0.15 22.55
CA ILE A 98 2.39 -0.26 23.91
C ILE A 98 1.16 0.53 24.35
N TYR A 99 0.09 -0.19 24.66
CA TYR A 99 -1.11 0.42 25.22
C TYR A 99 -0.99 0.48 26.73
N THR A 100 -1.32 1.62 27.30
CA THR A 100 -1.13 1.95 28.72
C THR A 100 -2.42 2.54 29.29
N ASP A 101 -2.62 2.45 30.61
CA ASP A 101 -3.72 3.15 31.28
C ASP A 101 -3.44 4.66 31.50
N GLY A 102 -2.24 5.12 31.13
CA GLY A 102 -1.76 6.50 31.30
C GLY A 102 -1.10 6.79 32.65
N ASN A 103 -1.10 5.86 33.59
CA ASN A 103 -0.50 6.00 34.93
C ASN A 103 0.85 5.27 35.07
N GLU A 104 1.20 4.45 34.08
CA GLU A 104 2.46 3.71 34.03
C GLU A 104 3.68 4.64 33.82
N ASP A 105 4.78 4.38 34.52
CA ASP A 105 6.04 5.13 34.34
C ASP A 105 6.77 4.63 33.08
N ILE A 106 6.48 5.28 31.95
CA ILE A 106 7.07 4.94 30.64
C ILE A 106 8.39 5.71 30.43
N PRO A 107 9.51 5.02 30.20
CA PRO A 107 10.77 5.66 29.84
C PRO A 107 10.63 6.56 28.61
N GLU A 108 11.23 7.76 28.67
CA GLU A 108 11.11 8.80 27.61
C GLU A 108 11.40 8.28 26.20
N HIS A 109 12.40 7.42 26.06
CA HIS A 109 12.80 6.85 24.77
C HIS A 109 11.76 5.89 24.16
N LEU A 110 10.74 5.45 24.92
CA LEU A 110 9.66 4.58 24.49
C LEU A 110 8.33 5.32 24.27
N LYS A 111 8.19 6.56 24.73
CA LYS A 111 6.91 7.32 24.64
C LYS A 111 6.37 7.48 23.22
N TRP A 112 7.24 7.54 22.22
CA TRP A 112 6.81 7.62 20.81
C TRP A 112 6.01 6.38 20.36
N ARG A 113 6.14 5.25 21.04
CA ARG A 113 5.38 4.03 20.78
C ARG A 113 4.40 3.66 21.89
N THR A 114 4.00 4.61 22.73
CA THR A 114 2.92 4.41 23.70
C THR A 114 1.62 5.06 23.25
N ASP A 115 0.50 4.48 23.65
CA ASP A 115 -0.82 5.09 23.51
C ASP A 115 -1.70 4.76 24.73
N ILE A 116 -2.76 5.54 24.93
CA ILE A 116 -3.74 5.29 25.98
C ILE A 116 -4.72 4.23 25.48
N LEU A 117 -5.08 3.28 26.34
CA LEU A 117 -6.17 2.33 26.10
C LEU A 117 -7.29 2.57 27.11
N ASN A 118 -8.47 2.87 26.58
CA ASN A 118 -9.70 2.94 27.33
C ASN A 118 -10.77 2.15 26.57
N VAL A 119 -11.07 0.94 27.04
CA VAL A 119 -11.99 0.01 26.36
C VAL A 119 -13.40 0.56 26.16
N ASP A 120 -13.82 1.54 26.96
CA ASP A 120 -15.16 2.12 26.91
C ASP A 120 -15.28 3.28 25.91
N SER A 121 -14.16 3.94 25.57
CA SER A 121 -14.20 5.22 24.83
C SER A 121 -13.10 5.43 23.80
N TYR A 122 -11.97 4.72 23.92
CA TYR A 122 -10.78 4.88 23.09
C TYR A 122 -9.96 3.59 23.07
N ASP A 123 -10.34 2.66 22.19
CA ASP A 123 -9.61 1.44 21.93
C ASP A 123 -9.07 1.51 20.49
N PHE A 124 -7.76 1.49 20.33
CA PHE A 124 -7.10 1.36 19.02
C PHE A 124 -6.33 0.06 18.88
N GLU A 125 -6.42 -0.85 19.86
CA GLU A 125 -5.74 -2.14 19.84
C GLU A 125 -6.19 -2.98 18.64
N TYR A 126 -7.46 -2.84 18.21
CA TYR A 126 -7.98 -3.51 17.02
C TYR A 126 -7.26 -3.11 15.71
N LEU A 127 -6.57 -1.95 15.67
CA LEU A 127 -5.73 -1.55 14.54
C LEU A 127 -4.37 -2.25 14.54
N ARG A 128 -4.02 -2.94 15.64
CA ARG A 128 -2.74 -3.62 15.83
C ARG A 128 -1.59 -2.70 15.41
N GLU A 129 -1.53 -1.52 16.02
CA GLU A 129 -0.69 -0.42 15.54
C GLU A 129 0.81 -0.72 15.70
N TRP A 130 1.56 -0.37 14.65
CA TRP A 130 3.02 -0.31 14.61
C TRP A 130 3.47 1.11 14.32
N ARG A 131 4.63 1.49 14.83
CA ARG A 131 5.21 2.81 14.61
C ARG A 131 6.66 2.72 14.18
N ILE A 132 7.09 3.69 13.38
CA ILE A 132 8.49 4.05 13.15
C ILE A 132 8.72 5.43 13.75
N LYS A 133 9.79 5.60 14.52
CA LYS A 133 10.10 6.89 15.15
C LYS A 133 10.56 7.91 14.11
N GLY A 134 10.06 9.13 14.18
CA GLY A 134 10.42 10.22 13.29
C GLY A 134 9.22 10.82 12.55
N LYS A 135 9.33 12.09 12.18
CA LYS A 135 8.28 12.80 11.41
C LYS A 135 8.23 12.39 9.94
N THR A 136 9.29 11.79 9.42
CA THR A 136 9.42 11.40 8.02
C THR A 136 9.97 9.99 7.95
N PHE A 137 9.36 9.16 7.12
CA PHE A 137 9.86 7.85 6.73
C PHE A 137 10.14 7.87 5.23
N ASN A 138 11.42 8.01 4.88
CA ASN A 138 11.88 7.89 3.50
C ASN A 138 12.09 6.41 3.18
N PHE A 139 11.39 5.92 2.16
CA PHE A 139 11.45 4.53 1.71
C PHE A 139 12.11 4.37 0.33
N SER A 140 12.91 5.35 -0.11
CA SER A 140 13.68 5.25 -1.37
C SER A 140 14.64 4.07 -1.40
N ASN A 141 15.16 3.65 -0.24
CA ASN A 141 16.04 2.47 -0.10
C ASN A 141 15.27 1.20 0.28
N PHE A 142 13.95 1.25 0.39
CA PHE A 142 13.14 0.07 0.64
C PHE A 142 12.98 -0.71 -0.68
N PRO A 143 13.13 -2.05 -0.69
CA PRO A 143 13.00 -2.82 -1.92
C PRO A 143 11.62 -2.61 -2.56
N GLN A 144 11.58 -2.04 -3.76
CA GLN A 144 10.33 -1.66 -4.43
C GLN A 144 9.35 -2.83 -4.59
N GLY A 145 9.88 -4.04 -4.86
CA GLY A 145 9.08 -5.26 -4.97
C GLY A 145 8.50 -5.80 -3.66
N GLU A 146 8.82 -5.19 -2.52
CA GLU A 146 8.33 -5.52 -1.18
C GLU A 146 7.33 -4.47 -0.65
N ILE A 147 6.89 -3.57 -1.53
CA ILE A 147 5.84 -2.58 -1.32
C ILE A 147 4.67 -2.94 -2.22
N ILE A 148 3.45 -2.91 -1.67
CA ILE A 148 2.21 -3.08 -2.42
C ILE A 148 1.35 -1.83 -2.30
N VAL A 149 0.87 -1.33 -3.43
CA VAL A 149 -0.07 -0.21 -3.53
C VAL A 149 -1.49 -0.73 -3.34
N ILE A 150 -2.28 -0.01 -2.56
CA ILE A 150 -3.69 -0.32 -2.29
C ILE A 150 -4.53 0.81 -2.85
N ALA A 151 -5.52 0.45 -3.64
CA ALA A 151 -6.49 1.38 -4.23
C ALA A 151 -7.91 0.80 -4.14
N PRO A 152 -8.97 1.62 -4.22
CA PRO A 152 -10.35 1.14 -4.10
C PRO A 152 -10.74 0.13 -5.19
N ASP A 153 -10.37 0.42 -6.43
CA ASP A 153 -10.74 -0.32 -7.63
C ASP A 153 -9.56 -0.48 -8.60
N ILE A 154 -9.73 -1.34 -9.60
CA ILE A 154 -8.67 -1.68 -10.55
C ILE A 154 -8.23 -0.50 -11.44
N ASN A 155 -9.12 0.43 -11.81
CA ASN A 155 -8.75 1.57 -12.65
C ASN A 155 -7.89 2.54 -11.83
N SER A 156 -8.34 2.85 -10.61
CA SER A 156 -7.58 3.64 -9.65
C SER A 156 -6.21 3.01 -9.36
N LEU A 157 -6.15 1.68 -9.23
CA LEU A 157 -4.90 0.97 -9.03
C LEU A 157 -3.97 1.13 -10.23
N ASN A 158 -4.46 0.84 -11.44
CA ASN A 158 -3.68 0.91 -12.67
C ASN A 158 -3.13 2.32 -12.92
N HIS A 159 -3.90 3.37 -12.58
CA HIS A 159 -3.44 4.75 -12.62
C HIS A 159 -2.21 5.01 -11.73
N LEU A 160 -2.12 4.37 -10.56
CA LEU A 160 -1.03 4.55 -9.60
C LEU A 160 0.18 3.66 -9.88
N VAL A 161 -0.04 2.46 -10.41
CA VAL A 161 1.02 1.43 -10.50
C VAL A 161 1.64 1.29 -11.88
N VAL A 162 1.03 1.86 -12.92
CA VAL A 162 1.54 1.81 -14.30
C VAL A 162 2.18 3.14 -14.65
N LYS A 163 3.45 3.09 -15.04
CA LYS A 163 4.16 4.22 -15.62
C LYS A 163 3.92 4.24 -17.13
N PHE A 164 3.50 5.40 -17.63
CA PHE A 164 3.46 5.71 -19.06
C PHE A 164 4.75 6.44 -19.45
N ASP A 165 5.38 6.00 -20.54
CA ASP A 165 6.52 6.66 -21.14
C ASP A 165 6.39 6.68 -22.68
N MET A 166 6.98 7.69 -23.32
CA MET A 166 7.08 7.77 -24.78
C MET A 166 8.50 7.47 -25.18
N LYS A 167 8.73 6.31 -25.81
CA LYS A 167 10.06 5.91 -26.22
C LYS A 167 10.31 6.27 -27.67
N PHE A 168 11.39 7.00 -27.87
CA PHE A 168 11.93 7.32 -29.19
C PHE A 168 12.80 6.18 -29.70
N THR A 169 12.43 5.58 -30.83
CA THR A 169 13.19 4.51 -31.47
C THR A 169 13.49 4.90 -32.92
N PRO A 170 14.55 5.69 -33.18
CA PRO A 170 14.83 6.15 -34.54
C PRO A 170 15.12 4.98 -35.45
N TYR A 171 14.58 5.02 -36.68
CA TYR A 171 14.95 4.07 -37.73
C TYR A 171 15.49 4.81 -38.96
N VAL A 172 16.35 4.13 -39.70
CA VAL A 172 16.91 4.66 -40.95
C VAL A 172 15.97 4.30 -42.08
N ASN A 173 15.44 5.31 -42.76
CA ASN A 173 14.73 5.09 -44.02
C ASN A 173 15.77 4.81 -45.11
N TYR A 174 15.90 3.55 -45.52
CA TYR A 174 16.87 3.13 -46.53
C TYR A 174 16.62 3.71 -47.93
N TYR A 175 15.46 4.33 -48.19
CA TYR A 175 15.13 4.96 -49.47
C TYR A 175 15.52 6.42 -49.53
N THR A 176 15.43 7.16 -48.42
CA THR A 176 15.78 8.58 -48.35
C THR A 176 17.15 8.83 -47.71
N GLY A 177 17.65 7.89 -46.91
CA GLY A 177 18.86 8.02 -46.11
C GLY A 177 18.64 8.82 -44.81
N ASP A 178 17.41 9.29 -44.56
CA ASP A 178 17.06 10.07 -43.38
C ASP A 178 16.79 9.18 -42.17
N ILE A 179 17.01 9.74 -40.98
CA ILE A 179 16.54 9.17 -39.72
C ILE A 179 15.11 9.63 -39.51
N GLU A 180 14.17 8.69 -39.49
CA GLU A 180 12.78 8.97 -39.18
C GLU A 180 12.49 8.69 -37.70
N GLU A 181 11.57 9.50 -37.16
CA GLU A 181 11.14 9.41 -35.77
C GLU A 181 10.06 8.34 -35.63
N ASP A 182 10.33 7.30 -34.85
CA ASP A 182 9.31 6.37 -34.36
C ASP A 182 9.12 6.56 -32.86
N TRP A 183 7.88 6.77 -32.46
CA TRP A 183 7.49 6.99 -31.08
C TRP A 183 6.56 5.86 -30.67
N SER A 184 6.97 5.06 -29.70
CA SER A 184 6.15 3.99 -29.14
C SER A 184 5.72 4.33 -27.71
N GLU A 185 4.43 4.17 -27.42
CA GLU A 185 3.91 4.22 -26.06
C GLU A 185 4.34 2.97 -25.29
N GLU A 186 5.01 3.16 -24.15
CA GLU A 186 5.36 2.09 -23.23
C GLU A 186 4.55 2.24 -21.93
N PHE A 187 3.80 1.19 -21.58
CA PHE A 187 3.06 1.08 -20.33
C PHE A 187 3.71 0.01 -19.49
N VAL A 188 4.40 0.41 -18.42
CA VAL A 188 5.24 -0.49 -17.63
C VAL A 188 4.75 -0.52 -16.19
N ARG A 189 4.67 -1.71 -15.57
CA ARG A 189 4.37 -1.81 -14.15
C ARG A 189 5.52 -1.23 -13.33
N GLU A 190 5.27 -0.12 -12.65
CA GLU A 190 6.21 0.46 -11.70
C GLU A 190 6.01 -0.14 -10.31
N TRP A 191 4.78 -0.33 -9.87
CA TRP A 191 4.48 -0.82 -8.53
C TRP A 191 3.67 -2.11 -8.54
N LYS A 192 3.87 -2.95 -7.52
CA LYS A 192 2.92 -4.02 -7.22
C LYS A 192 1.70 -3.43 -6.53
N GLY A 193 0.55 -4.06 -6.65
CA GLY A 193 -0.62 -3.59 -5.91
C GLY A 193 -1.84 -4.49 -5.95
N ILE A 194 -2.83 -4.12 -5.16
CA ILE A 194 -4.11 -4.81 -5.04
C ILE A 194 -5.25 -3.80 -4.93
N SER A 195 -6.38 -4.11 -5.55
CA SER A 195 -7.60 -3.33 -5.42
C SER A 195 -8.50 -3.89 -4.32
N VAL A 196 -9.11 -3.01 -3.53
CA VAL A 196 -9.93 -3.38 -2.37
C VAL A 196 -11.22 -4.09 -2.78
N ASP A 197 -11.77 -3.76 -3.95
CA ASP A 197 -12.93 -4.44 -4.53
C ASP A 197 -12.70 -5.93 -4.77
N LYS A 198 -11.48 -6.35 -5.12
CA LYS A 198 -11.07 -7.75 -5.30
C LYS A 198 -10.85 -8.51 -3.99
N LEU A 199 -10.77 -7.85 -2.83
CA LEU A 199 -10.62 -8.53 -1.55
C LEU A 199 -11.90 -9.31 -1.18
N GLY A 200 -11.74 -10.58 -0.81
CA GLY A 200 -12.85 -11.52 -0.60
C GLY A 200 -13.49 -12.05 -1.89
N VAL A 201 -13.01 -11.58 -3.04
CA VAL A 201 -13.30 -12.10 -4.39
C VAL A 201 -12.00 -12.75 -4.90
N ASP A 202 -12.06 -13.55 -5.97
CA ASP A 202 -10.86 -14.15 -6.59
C ASP A 202 -9.97 -14.98 -5.66
N ASN A 203 -10.55 -15.64 -4.66
CA ASN A 203 -9.85 -16.43 -3.62
C ASN A 203 -8.85 -15.62 -2.75
N LEU A 204 -8.99 -14.29 -2.68
CA LEU A 204 -8.21 -13.44 -1.77
C LEU A 204 -8.87 -13.38 -0.38
N LEU A 205 -8.82 -14.52 0.32
CA LEU A 205 -9.47 -14.70 1.63
C LEU A 205 -8.60 -14.24 2.80
N ASP A 206 -7.28 -14.19 2.62
CA ASP A 206 -6.32 -13.76 3.63
C ASP A 206 -5.14 -13.00 3.00
N ASP A 207 -4.35 -12.34 3.84
CA ASP A 207 -3.23 -11.52 3.37
C ASP A 207 -2.05 -12.34 2.83
N PHE A 208 -1.97 -13.66 3.08
CA PHE A 208 -1.01 -14.53 2.40
C PHE A 208 -1.44 -14.83 0.97
N ALA A 209 -2.74 -14.94 0.71
CA ALA A 209 -3.29 -14.98 -0.66
C ALA A 209 -3.03 -13.65 -1.39
N VAL A 210 -3.21 -12.51 -0.71
CA VAL A 210 -2.83 -11.18 -1.24
C VAL A 210 -1.32 -11.12 -1.56
N SER A 211 -0.48 -11.62 -0.65
CA SER A 211 0.96 -11.73 -0.88
C SER A 211 1.27 -12.61 -2.09
N GLY A 212 0.62 -13.77 -2.22
CA GLY A 212 0.77 -14.65 -3.38
C GLY A 212 0.40 -13.98 -4.71
N ALA A 213 -0.74 -13.27 -4.75
CA ALA A 213 -1.21 -12.57 -5.95
C ALA A 213 -0.31 -11.38 -6.33
N THR A 214 0.35 -10.75 -5.36
CA THR A 214 1.29 -9.64 -5.60
C THR A 214 2.70 -10.12 -5.93
N ILE A 215 3.11 -11.31 -5.49
CA ILE A 215 4.39 -11.93 -5.88
C ILE A 215 4.45 -12.21 -7.38
N SER A 216 3.33 -12.60 -8.00
CA SER A 216 3.26 -12.83 -9.45
C SER A 216 3.28 -11.56 -10.31
N GLN A 217 3.27 -10.37 -9.69
CA GLN A 217 3.38 -9.11 -10.42
C GLN A 217 4.85 -8.73 -10.57
N GLU A 218 5.34 -8.68 -11.81
CA GLU A 218 6.73 -8.33 -12.10
C GLU A 218 6.86 -6.82 -12.33
N ILE A 219 7.73 -6.16 -11.57
CA ILE A 219 8.08 -4.75 -11.83
C ILE A 219 8.84 -4.72 -13.15
N GLY A 220 8.48 -3.77 -14.02
CA GLY A 220 9.03 -3.69 -15.38
C GLY A 220 8.22 -4.45 -16.44
N GLU A 221 7.15 -5.17 -16.07
CA GLU A 221 6.33 -5.89 -17.05
C GLU A 221 5.56 -4.93 -17.97
N ASP A 222 5.41 -5.32 -19.23
CA ASP A 222 4.53 -4.64 -20.20
C ASP A 222 3.06 -4.86 -19.81
N MET A 223 2.38 -3.74 -19.60
CA MET A 223 1.00 -3.67 -19.12
C MET A 223 -0.04 -3.53 -20.22
N VAL A 224 0.34 -3.32 -21.50
CA VAL A 224 -0.59 -3.02 -22.60
C VAL A 224 -1.69 -4.06 -22.72
N LYS A 225 -1.33 -5.35 -22.76
CA LYS A 225 -2.32 -6.43 -22.88
C LYS A 225 -3.28 -6.50 -21.69
N LYS A 226 -2.76 -6.29 -20.47
CA LYS A 226 -3.55 -6.33 -19.23
C LYS A 226 -4.54 -5.18 -19.19
N LEU A 227 -4.09 -3.96 -19.50
CA LEU A 227 -4.94 -2.77 -19.58
C LEU A 227 -6.07 -2.93 -20.62
N ILE A 228 -5.76 -3.45 -21.81
CA ILE A 228 -6.77 -3.69 -22.85
C ILE A 228 -7.79 -4.73 -22.39
N SER A 229 -7.34 -5.82 -21.74
CA SER A 229 -8.24 -6.89 -21.27
C SER A 229 -9.19 -6.45 -20.14
N GLU A 230 -8.80 -5.45 -19.36
CA GLU A 230 -9.59 -4.91 -18.24
C GLU A 230 -10.49 -3.74 -18.66
N THR A 231 -10.33 -3.21 -19.88
CA THR A 231 -11.21 -2.16 -20.41
C THR A 231 -12.60 -2.73 -20.72
N PRO A 232 -13.69 -2.21 -20.15
CA PRO A 232 -15.03 -2.63 -20.53
C PRO A 232 -15.27 -2.33 -22.02
N TRP A 233 -15.72 -3.32 -22.78
CA TRP A 233 -16.11 -3.21 -24.21
C TRP A 233 -17.05 -2.03 -24.52
N ASN A 234 -17.74 -1.49 -23.51
CA ASN A 234 -18.67 -0.36 -23.63
C ASN A 234 -17.99 1.01 -23.88
N LEU A 235 -16.67 1.13 -23.74
CA LEU A 235 -15.92 2.35 -24.08
C LEU A 235 -15.40 2.34 -25.52
N LEU A 236 -15.24 1.17 -26.14
CA LEU A 236 -14.77 1.02 -27.52
C LEU A 236 -15.88 1.12 -28.58
N THR A 237 -17.15 1.12 -28.16
CA THR A 237 -18.31 1.12 -29.07
C THR A 237 -19.11 2.43 -29.10
N LYS A 238 -18.66 3.48 -28.40
CA LYS A 238 -19.18 4.85 -28.61
C LYS A 238 -18.33 5.58 -29.65
N LYS A 239 -18.60 5.27 -30.92
CA LYS A 239 -18.40 6.18 -32.05
C LYS A 239 -19.75 6.42 -32.71
#